data_AF-A0A133VKB3-F1
#
_entry.id   AF-A0A133VKB3-F1
#
_cell.length_a   1.000
_cell.length_b   1.000
_cell.length_c   1.000
_cell.angle_alpha   90.00
_cell.angle_beta   90.00
_cell.angle_gamma   90.00
#
_symmetry.space_group_name_H-M   'P 1'
#
loop_
_entity.id
_entity.type
_entity.pdbx_description
1 polymer ?
#
loop_
_entity_poly.entity_id
_entity_poly.type
_entity_poly.pdbx_seq_one_letter_code
_entity_poly.pdbx_strand_id
1 'polypeptide(L)' 'MKKVVEELEELDFTREANMFTGPYDVIAIAEAESIDHINNILLNDIRHNPGVRDTTTCVKIERKIVKN' A
#
# COMPACT_ATOMS: atom_id res chain seq x y z
N MET A 1 13.33 -8.20 -2.27
CA MET A 1 12.00 -8.59 -2.76
C MET A 1 11.24 -9.43 -1.77
N LYS A 2 11.58 -10.70 -1.51
CA LYS A 2 10.88 -11.54 -0.51
C LYS A 2 10.73 -10.83 0.86
N LYS A 3 11.84 -10.29 1.36
CA LYS A 3 11.88 -9.50 2.61
C LYS A 3 10.96 -8.26 2.61
N VAL A 4 10.83 -7.57 1.48
CA VAL A 4 9.96 -6.38 1.38
C VAL A 4 8.49 -6.80 1.50
N VAL A 5 8.10 -7.90 0.86
CA VAL A 5 6.73 -8.40 0.98
C VAL A 5 6.43 -8.86 2.40
N GLU A 6 7.33 -9.63 3.01
CA GLU A 6 7.20 -10.07 4.41
C GLU A 6 7.05 -8.87 5.37
N GLU A 7 7.90 -7.85 5.24
CA GLU A 7 7.83 -6.62 6.04
C GLU A 7 6.53 -5.83 5.80
N LEU A 8 6.00 -5.84 4.58
CA LEU A 8 4.72 -5.18 4.27
C LEU A 8 3.53 -5.95 4.84
N GLU A 9 3.56 -7.28 4.83
CA GLU A 9 2.52 -8.15 5.40
C GLU A 9 2.43 -8.05 6.93
N GLU A 10 3.53 -7.68 7.60
CA GLU A 10 3.57 -7.46 9.06
C GLU A 10 2.93 -6.13 9.51
N LEU A 11 2.61 -5.23 8.57
CA LEU A 11 1.98 -3.94 8.89
C LEU A 11 0.48 -4.13 9.11
N ASP A 12 -0.04 -3.62 10.24
CA ASP A 12 -1.45 -3.77 10.66
C ASP A 12 -2.47 -3.28 9.61
N PHE A 13 -2.08 -2.30 8.78
CA PHE A 13 -2.92 -1.71 7.75
C PHE A 13 -2.81 -2.40 6.38
N THR A 14 -1.91 -3.38 6.21
CA THR A 14 -1.77 -4.11 4.95
C THR A 14 -2.78 -5.25 4.91
N ARG A 15 -3.72 -5.16 3.97
CA ARG A 15 -4.66 -6.23 3.68
C ARG A 15 -4.02 -7.38 2.90
N GLU A 16 -3.09 -7.03 2.01
CA GLU A 16 -2.47 -7.97 1.07
C GLU A 16 -1.17 -7.37 0.51
N ALA A 17 -0.11 -8.16 0.36
CA ALA A 17 1.07 -7.79 -0.41
C ALA A 17 1.60 -9.02 -1.17
N ASN A 18 1.89 -8.85 -2.46
CA ASN A 18 2.30 -9.97 -3.31
C ASN A 18 3.40 -9.54 -4.29
N MET A 19 4.29 -10.46 -4.61
CA MET A 19 5.26 -10.27 -5.69
C MET A 19 4.60 -10.49 -7.04
N PHE A 20 4.90 -9.63 -8.00
CA PHE A 20 4.42 -9.75 -9.38
C PHE A 20 5.58 -9.74 -10.37
N THR A 21 5.36 -10.38 -11.51
CA THR A 21 6.21 -10.20 -12.69
C THR A 21 5.57 -9.15 -13.57
N GLY A 22 6.30 -8.08 -13.92
CA GLY A 22 5.73 -6.97 -14.66
C GLY A 22 6.48 -5.65 -14.44
N PRO A 23 5.84 -4.50 -14.68
CA PRO A 23 6.46 -3.19 -14.51
C PRO A 23 6.68 -2.81 -13.03
N TYR A 24 6.05 -3.54 -12.10
CA TYR A 24 6.19 -3.37 -10.66
C TYR A 24 6.52 -4.71 -10.03
N ASP A 25 7.41 -4.71 -9.03
CA ASP A 25 7.86 -5.94 -8.37
C ASP A 25 6.92 -6.39 -7.23
N VAL A 26 6.21 -5.45 -6.60
CA VAL A 26 5.23 -5.68 -5.52
C VAL A 26 3.94 -4.92 -5.83
N ILE A 27 2.80 -5.54 -5.55
CA ILE A 27 1.51 -4.85 -5.41
C ILE A 27 0.98 -5.13 -4.01
N ALA A 28 0.62 -4.07 -3.29
CA ALA A 28 0.04 -4.14 -1.96
C ALA A 28 -1.29 -3.40 -1.90
N ILE A 29 -2.21 -3.92 -1.09
CA ILE A 29 -3.48 -3.29 -0.73
C ILE A 29 -3.39 -2.93 0.74
N ALA A 30 -3.45 -1.64 1.05
CA ALA A 30 -3.50 -1.13 2.41
C ALA A 30 -4.81 -0.36 2.64
N GLU A 31 -5.31 -0.42 3.87
CA GLU A 31 -6.53 0.24 4.32
C GLU A 31 -6.20 1.28 5.39
N ALA A 32 -6.85 2.45 5.31
CA ALA A 32 -6.60 3.55 6.22
C ALA A 32 -7.88 4.36 6.43
N GLU A 33 -7.99 4.99 7.59
CA GLU A 33 -9.20 5.73 8.00
C GLU A 33 -9.28 7.14 7.39
N SER A 34 -8.18 7.69 6.89
CA SER A 34 -8.11 9.05 6.36
C SER A 34 -6.97 9.23 5.34
N ILE A 35 -7.02 10.31 4.57
CA ILE A 35 -5.95 10.66 3.62
C ILE A 35 -4.61 10.94 4.33
N ASP A 36 -4.67 11.54 5.52
CA ASP A 36 -3.46 11.81 6.32
C ASP A 36 -2.85 10.51 6.82
N HIS A 37 -3.68 9.53 7.20
CA HIS A 37 -3.21 8.20 7.57
C HIS A 37 -2.57 7.49 6.37
N ILE A 38 -3.16 7.58 5.16
CA ILE A 38 -2.52 7.06 3.92
C ILE A 38 -1.15 7.70 3.70
N ASN A 39 -1.03 9.02 3.84
CA ASN A 39 0.25 9.72 3.67
C ASN A 39 1.29 9.26 4.69
N ASN A 40 0.90 9.09 5.95
CA ASN A 40 1.77 8.59 7.00
C ASN A 40 2.30 7.18 6.67
N ILE A 41 1.39 6.25 6.34
CA ILE A 41 1.73 4.88 5.92
C ILE A 41 2.70 4.89 4.74
N LEU A 42 2.39 5.68 3.70
CA LEU A 42 3.18 5.73 2.49
C LEU A 42 4.60 6.24 2.75
N LEU A 43 4.75 7.33 3.50
CA LEU A 43 6.03 8.00 3.69
C LEU A 43 6.90 7.32 4.75
N ASN A 44 6.30 6.88 5.86
CA ASN A 44 7.05 6.43 7.03
C ASN A 44 7.20 4.92 7.10
N ASP A 45 6.29 4.14 6.51
CA ASP A 45 6.35 2.69 6.59
C ASP A 45 6.76 2.08 5.24
N ILE A 46 6.06 2.41 4.15
CA ILE A 46 6.31 1.80 2.84
C ILE A 46 7.57 2.36 2.17
N ARG A 47 7.65 3.69 1.96
CA ARG A 47 8.79 4.32 1.25
C ARG A 47 10.05 4.41 2.10
N HIS A 48 9.94 4.30 3.42
CA HIS A 48 11.09 4.25 4.31
C HIS A 48 11.80 2.90 4.27
N ASN A 49 11.12 1.84 3.79
CA ASN A 49 11.71 0.53 3.64
C ASN A 49 12.93 0.59 2.68
N PRO A 50 14.14 0.19 3.11
CA PRO A 50 15.34 0.26 2.29
C PRO A 50 15.28 -0.54 0.97
N GLY A 51 14.37 -1.51 0.89
CA GLY A 51 14.13 -2.32 -0.30
C GLY A 51 13.14 -1.70 -1.30
N VAL A 52 12.52 -0.57 -0.97
CA VAL A 52 11.55 0.14 -1.82
C VAL A 52 12.24 1.32 -2.50
N ARG A 53 12.31 1.28 -3.84
CA ARG A 53 12.90 2.38 -4.64
C ARG A 53 11.88 3.45 -4.99
N ASP A 54 10.75 3.03 -5.55
CA ASP A 54 9.70 3.91 -6.05
C ASP A 54 8.32 3.29 -5.79
N THR A 55 7.29 4.11 -5.65
CA THR A 55 5.90 3.62 -5.54
C THR A 55 4.94 4.46 -6.36
N THR A 56 3.95 3.79 -6.97
CA THR A 56 2.74 4.41 -7.52
C THR A 56 1.58 4.11 -6.59
N THR A 57 0.94 5.15 -6.03
CA THR A 57 -0.15 4.99 -5.07
C THR A 57 -1.51 5.22 -5.73
N CYS A 58 -2.35 4.19 -5.76
CA CYS A 58 -3.72 4.25 -6.28
C CYS A 58 -4.72 4.43 -5.14
N VAL A 59 -5.09 5.69 -4.83
CA VAL A 59 -6.07 5.96 -3.77
C VAL A 59 -7.48 5.64 -4.27
N LYS A 60 -8.13 4.64 -3.66
CA LYS A 60 -9.53 4.29 -3.93
C LYS A 60 -10.45 5.34 -3.28
N ILE A 61 -11.18 6.09 -4.10
CA ILE A 61 -12.23 7.01 -3.63
C ILE A 61 -13.57 6.28 -3.69
N GLU A 62 -14.18 6.00 -2.54
CA GLU A 62 -15.51 5.39 -2.49
C GLU A 62 -16.60 6.43 -2.77
N ARG A 63 -17.26 6.32 -3.92
CA ARG A 63 -18.46 7.10 -4.21
C ARG A 63 -19.68 6.38 -3.63
N LYS A 64 -20.32 6.95 -2.60
CA LYS A 64 -21.65 6.50 -2.17
C LYS A 64 -22.64 6.81 -3.28
N ILE A 65 -23.12 5.78 -3.98
CA ILE A 65 -24.30 5.92 -4.84
C ILE A 65 -25.50 5.96 -3.90
N VAL A 66 -26.06 7.15 -3.70
CA VAL A 66 -27.36 7.30 -3.03
C VAL A 66 -28.39 6.64 -3.95
N LYS A 67 -28.90 5.48 -3.55
CA LYS A 67 -30.05 4.87 -4.21
C LYS A 67 -31.29 5.66 -3.76
N ASN A 68 -31.91 6.38 -4.70
CA ASN A 68 -33.24 6.96 -4.53
C ASN A 68 -34.30 5.85 -4.55
#